data_AF-A0A1J4JHZ8-F1
#
_entry.id   AF-A0A1J4JHZ8-F1
#
_cell.length_a   1.000
_cell.length_b   1.000
_cell.length_c   1.000
_cell.angle_alpha   90.00
_cell.angle_beta   90.00
_cell.angle_gamma   90.00
#
_symmetry.space_group_name_H-M   'P 1'
#
loop_
_entity.id
_entity.type
_entity.pdbx_description
1 polymer ?
#
loop_
_entity_poly.entity_id
_entity_poly.type
_entity_poly.pdbx_seq_one_letter_code
_entity_poly.pdbx_strand_id
1 'polypeptide(L)'
;MACFYNDRNDKEDSKYELIKYLLDNTTNIEPRVSNTQGPAQWICKSKSPDIARLFFEKKGDQIDVHRVDQLGYLGPSYLSFFKSNQSDIIDILKIFRQHGFDFNYYNIQTNTPSILESFILAIDKLHNVIKWLLENGANPNVPFVRGNGQFSTLLEKALATYSISHHFKSYQSNK
;
A
#
# COMPACT_ATOMS: atom_id res chain seq x y z
N MET A 1 -17.01 3.31 -3.99
CA MET A 1 -17.40 2.54 -5.20
C MET A 1 -16.86 3.17 -6.49
N ALA A 2 -16.96 4.49 -6.69
CA ALA A 2 -16.40 5.18 -7.88
C ALA A 2 -14.90 4.94 -8.10
N CYS A 3 -14.06 4.93 -7.06
CA CYS A 3 -12.62 4.63 -7.18
C CYS A 3 -12.32 3.21 -7.71
N PHE A 4 -13.24 2.25 -7.55
CA PHE A 4 -13.05 0.88 -8.01
C PHE A 4 -13.28 0.72 -9.51
N TYR A 5 -14.12 1.57 -10.09
CA TYR A 5 -14.42 1.61 -11.52
C TYR A 5 -13.67 2.73 -12.25
N ASN A 6 -12.61 3.25 -11.61
CA ASN A 6 -11.74 4.23 -12.23
C ASN A 6 -10.71 3.50 -13.10
N ASP A 7 -10.72 3.83 -14.39
CA ASP A 7 -9.72 3.36 -15.34
C ASP A 7 -8.76 4.51 -15.61
N ARG A 8 -7.46 4.25 -15.39
CA ARG A 8 -6.39 5.20 -15.64
C ARG A 8 -5.65 4.84 -16.92
N ASN A 9 -5.73 5.69 -17.93
CA ASN A 9 -5.02 5.54 -19.21
C ASN A 9 -4.31 6.85 -19.53
N ASP A 10 -3.04 6.79 -19.94
CA ASP A 10 -2.24 7.97 -20.30
C ASP A 10 -2.31 9.14 -19.28
N LYS A 11 -2.34 8.79 -17.99
CA LYS A 11 -2.47 9.71 -16.84
C LYS A 11 -3.82 10.39 -16.67
N GLU A 12 -4.84 9.96 -17.40
CA GLU A 12 -6.21 10.43 -17.27
C GLU A 12 -7.06 9.40 -16.52
N ASP A 13 -7.90 9.89 -15.61
CA ASP A 13 -8.77 9.07 -14.77
C ASP A 13 -10.22 9.14 -15.26
N SER A 14 -10.78 8.01 -15.70
CA SER A 14 -12.12 7.94 -16.31
C SER A 14 -13.27 8.30 -15.36
N LYS A 15 -12.98 8.45 -14.06
CA LYS A 15 -13.94 8.84 -13.02
C LYS A 15 -13.48 10.05 -12.21
N TYR A 16 -12.46 10.79 -12.66
CA TYR A 16 -11.89 11.92 -11.91
C TYR A 16 -12.95 12.92 -11.44
N GLU A 17 -13.73 13.49 -12.37
CA GLU A 17 -14.73 14.50 -12.05
C GLU A 17 -15.87 13.95 -11.18
N LEU A 18 -16.26 12.68 -11.37
CA LEU A 18 -17.25 12.04 -10.51
C LEU A 18 -16.72 11.87 -9.09
N ILE A 19 -15.48 11.40 -8.93
CA ILE A 19 -14.85 11.22 -7.62
C ILE A 19 -14.70 12.57 -6.93
N LYS A 20 -14.24 13.60 -7.65
CA LYS A 20 -14.14 14.98 -7.15
C LYS A 20 -15.49 15.51 -6.68
N TYR A 21 -16.52 15.41 -7.52
CA TYR A 21 -17.88 15.81 -7.15
C TYR A 21 -18.37 15.10 -5.88
N LEU A 22 -18.17 13.78 -5.78
CA LEU A 22 -18.56 13.01 -4.59
C LEU A 22 -17.79 13.47 -3.35
N LEU A 23 -16.48 13.73 -3.47
CA LEU A 23 -15.66 14.23 -2.37
C LEU A 23 -16.10 15.63 -1.91
N ASP A 24 -16.40 16.53 -2.84
CA ASP A 24 -16.85 17.90 -2.54
C ASP A 24 -18.21 17.91 -1.82
N ASN A 25 -19.06 16.92 -2.09
CA ASN A 25 -20.40 16.79 -1.50
C ASN A 25 -20.48 15.82 -0.31
N THR A 26 -19.34 15.28 0.14
CA THR A 26 -19.27 14.40 1.31
C THR A 26 -18.71 15.14 2.52
N THR A 27 -19.39 15.03 3.66
CA THR A 27 -19.01 15.70 4.92
C THR A 27 -18.07 14.90 5.81
N ASN A 28 -18.01 13.57 5.63
CA ASN A 28 -17.05 12.69 6.29
C ASN A 28 -16.78 11.49 5.39
N ILE A 29 -15.53 11.35 4.93
CA ILE A 29 -15.10 10.25 4.06
C ILE A 29 -14.71 8.97 4.81
N GLU A 30 -14.43 9.07 6.11
CA GLU A 30 -13.97 7.93 6.91
C GLU A 30 -15.17 7.12 7.45
N PRO A 31 -15.20 5.79 7.20
CA PRO A 31 -16.20 4.93 7.80
C PRO A 31 -16.14 4.97 9.34
N ARG A 32 -17.32 5.06 9.97
CA ARG A 32 -17.48 5.00 11.44
C ARG A 32 -17.15 3.63 12.03
N VAL A 33 -17.22 2.58 11.22
CA VAL A 33 -16.96 1.20 11.63
C VAL A 33 -15.47 0.91 11.45
N SER A 34 -14.85 0.27 12.44
CA SER A 34 -13.49 -0.25 12.34
C SER A 34 -13.42 -1.50 11.45
N ASN A 35 -12.23 -1.90 10.99
CA ASN A 35 -12.04 -3.12 10.19
C ASN A 35 -12.89 -3.16 8.91
N THR A 36 -13.16 -2.02 8.30
CA THR A 36 -13.80 -1.89 6.99
C THR A 36 -12.93 -1.03 6.08
N GLN A 37 -13.12 -1.19 4.77
CA GLN A 37 -12.40 -0.38 3.79
C GLN A 37 -12.81 1.09 3.89
N GLY A 38 -11.82 1.97 3.88
CA GLY A 38 -12.02 3.42 3.85
C GLY A 38 -11.20 4.10 2.75
N PRO A 39 -11.00 5.42 2.87
CA PRO A 39 -10.27 6.23 1.90
C PRO A 39 -8.92 5.64 1.51
N ALA A 40 -8.11 5.18 2.46
CA ALA A 40 -6.81 4.57 2.19
C ALA A 40 -6.90 3.41 1.18
N GLN A 41 -7.86 2.48 1.35
CA GLN A 41 -8.08 1.38 0.42
C GLN A 41 -8.67 1.85 -0.92
N TRP A 42 -9.59 2.82 -0.92
CA TRP A 42 -10.20 3.31 -2.15
C TRP A 42 -9.19 4.03 -3.05
N ILE A 43 -8.32 4.85 -2.45
CA ILE A 43 -7.22 5.51 -3.14
C ILE A 43 -6.31 4.48 -3.80
N CYS A 44 -5.81 3.50 -3.05
CA CYS A 44 -4.88 2.51 -3.61
C CYS A 44 -5.54 1.62 -4.68
N LYS A 45 -6.83 1.31 -4.55
CA LYS A 45 -7.59 0.59 -5.58
C LYS A 45 -7.80 1.39 -6.86
N SER A 46 -7.82 2.73 -6.79
CA SER A 46 -7.87 3.58 -7.99
C SER A 46 -6.61 3.48 -8.84
N LYS A 47 -5.47 3.10 -8.24
CA LYS A 47 -4.13 3.03 -8.86
C LYS A 47 -3.71 4.37 -9.48
N SER A 48 -4.28 5.48 -9.00
CA SER A 48 -4.03 6.81 -9.54
C SER A 48 -3.39 7.74 -8.49
N PRO A 49 -2.21 8.32 -8.78
CA PRO A 49 -1.63 9.39 -7.99
C PRO A 49 -2.50 10.65 -7.97
N ASP A 50 -3.27 10.92 -9.03
CA ASP A 50 -4.17 12.09 -9.10
C ASP A 50 -5.37 11.91 -8.18
N ILE A 51 -5.98 10.72 -8.17
CA ILE A 51 -7.03 10.40 -7.19
C ILE A 51 -6.46 10.42 -5.77
N ALA A 52 -5.23 9.92 -5.55
CA ALA A 52 -4.59 10.03 -4.25
C ALA A 52 -4.46 11.49 -3.77
N ARG A 53 -3.91 12.38 -4.62
CA ARG A 53 -3.81 13.81 -4.33
C ARG A 53 -5.18 14.41 -4.03
N LEU A 54 -6.17 14.13 -4.86
CA LEU A 54 -7.53 14.65 -4.69
C LEU A 54 -8.13 14.30 -3.31
N PHE A 55 -7.91 13.08 -2.83
CA PHE A 55 -8.36 12.67 -1.49
C PHE A 55 -7.60 13.39 -0.37
N PHE A 56 -6.27 13.47 -0.45
CA PHE A 56 -5.44 14.08 0.60
C PHE A 56 -5.47 15.62 0.62
N GLU A 57 -5.88 16.25 -0.48
CA GLU A 57 -6.12 17.71 -0.56
C GLU A 57 -7.49 18.12 0.00
N LYS A 58 -8.41 17.17 0.22
CA LYS A 58 -9.72 17.45 0.81
C LYS A 58 -9.57 18.03 2.21
N LYS A 59 -9.97 19.28 2.37
CA LYS A 59 -9.94 19.96 3.67
C LYS A 59 -10.97 19.37 4.64
N GLY A 60 -10.57 19.27 5.90
CA GLY A 60 -11.47 18.95 7.01
C GLY A 60 -11.56 17.47 7.37
N ASP A 61 -11.09 16.56 6.51
CA ASP A 61 -11.09 15.13 6.78
C ASP A 61 -9.66 14.60 6.95
N GLN A 62 -9.41 13.92 8.08
CA GLN A 62 -8.16 13.20 8.29
C GLN A 62 -8.31 11.77 7.80
N ILE A 63 -7.54 11.40 6.78
CA ILE A 63 -7.48 10.01 6.29
C ILE A 63 -6.63 9.20 7.26
N ASP A 64 -7.19 8.10 7.76
CA ASP A 64 -6.44 7.10 8.51
C ASP A 64 -5.65 6.22 7.51
N VAL A 65 -4.39 6.60 7.30
CA VAL A 65 -3.47 5.90 6.40
C VAL A 65 -3.12 4.48 6.89
N HIS A 66 -3.36 4.18 8.17
CA HIS A 66 -3.13 2.86 8.77
C HIS A 66 -4.41 2.05 8.97
N ARG A 67 -5.56 2.53 8.45
CA ARG A 67 -6.81 1.80 8.46
C ARG A 67 -6.61 0.41 7.87
N VAL A 68 -7.03 -0.61 8.61
CA VAL A 68 -7.09 -2.00 8.16
C VAL A 68 -8.53 -2.37 7.82
N ASP A 69 -8.69 -3.19 6.77
CA ASP A 69 -9.98 -3.79 6.45
C ASP A 69 -10.20 -5.13 7.16
N GLN A 70 -11.35 -5.75 6.91
CA GLN A 70 -11.75 -7.05 7.47
C GLN A 70 -10.82 -8.22 7.14
N LEU A 71 -9.94 -8.07 6.14
CA LEU A 71 -8.93 -9.07 5.77
C LEU A 71 -7.55 -8.74 6.35
N GLY A 72 -7.46 -7.69 7.17
CA GLY A 72 -6.24 -7.19 7.77
C GLY A 72 -5.40 -6.34 6.81
N TYR A 73 -5.90 -5.94 5.64
CA TYR A 73 -5.11 -5.19 4.66
C TYR A 73 -5.17 -3.68 4.85
N LEU A 74 -3.99 -3.06 4.79
CA LEU A 74 -3.82 -1.62 4.67
C LEU A 74 -4.20 -1.17 3.26
N GLY A 75 -4.49 0.13 3.10
CA GLY A 75 -4.68 0.72 1.78
C GLY A 75 -3.54 0.39 0.82
N PRO A 76 -2.29 0.77 1.15
CA PRO A 76 -1.13 0.51 0.31
C PRO A 76 -0.92 -0.96 -0.09
N SER A 77 -1.35 -1.94 0.72
CA SER A 77 -1.24 -3.36 0.37
C SER A 77 -1.93 -3.70 -0.96
N TYR A 78 -3.03 -3.02 -1.29
CA TYR A 78 -3.76 -3.24 -2.53
C TYR A 78 -2.97 -2.87 -3.80
N LEU A 79 -1.94 -2.03 -3.69
CA LEU A 79 -1.07 -1.67 -4.82
C LEU A 79 -0.24 -2.86 -5.33
N SER A 80 -0.06 -3.91 -4.50
CA SER A 80 0.64 -5.12 -4.92
C SER A 80 -0.27 -6.18 -5.55
N PHE A 81 -1.61 -6.02 -5.46
CA PHE A 81 -2.58 -7.02 -5.91
C PHE A 81 -3.02 -6.83 -7.36
N PHE A 82 -2.87 -5.61 -7.90
CA PHE A 82 -3.37 -5.25 -9.22
C PHE A 82 -2.26 -4.78 -10.12
N LYS A 83 -2.30 -5.21 -11.39
CA LYS A 83 -1.39 -4.71 -12.42
C LYS A 83 -1.59 -3.20 -12.61
N SER A 84 -0.52 -2.46 -12.38
CA SER A 84 -0.49 -1.00 -12.46
C SER A 84 0.91 -0.54 -12.88
N ASN A 85 1.03 0.71 -13.32
CA ASN A 85 2.35 1.29 -13.57
C ASN A 85 3.14 1.41 -12.24
N GLN A 86 4.37 0.92 -12.21
CA GLN A 86 5.21 1.00 -11.01
C GLN A 86 5.56 2.44 -10.63
N SER A 87 5.64 3.38 -11.58
CA SER A 87 5.83 4.81 -11.25
C SER A 87 4.65 5.37 -10.48
N ASP A 88 3.42 5.02 -10.90
CA ASP A 88 2.19 5.47 -10.25
C ASP A 88 2.06 4.84 -8.85
N ILE A 89 2.42 3.57 -8.70
CA ILE A 89 2.51 2.92 -7.37
C ILE A 89 3.47 3.69 -6.46
N ILE A 90 4.68 3.99 -6.94
CA ILE A 90 5.69 4.72 -6.17
C ILE A 90 5.19 6.12 -5.80
N ASP A 91 4.53 6.84 -6.72
CA ASP A 91 4.01 8.17 -6.44
C ASP A 91 2.86 8.15 -5.42
N ILE A 92 1.99 7.13 -5.46
CA ILE A 92 0.99 6.92 -4.41
C ILE A 92 1.68 6.65 -3.06
N LEU A 93 2.69 5.78 -3.01
CA LEU A 93 3.42 5.48 -1.78
C LEU A 93 4.13 6.72 -1.21
N LYS A 94 4.66 7.60 -2.06
CA LYS A 94 5.22 8.91 -1.62
C LYS A 94 4.15 9.77 -0.97
N ILE A 95 2.97 9.89 -1.58
CA ILE A 95 1.85 10.65 -1.01
C ILE A 95 1.48 10.08 0.36
N PHE A 96 1.27 8.77 0.47
CA PHE A 96 0.98 8.13 1.76
C PHE A 96 2.07 8.40 2.80
N ARG A 97 3.34 8.33 2.42
CA ARG A 97 4.47 8.63 3.31
C ARG A 97 4.47 10.09 3.78
N GLN A 98 4.17 11.04 2.90
CA GLN A 98 4.01 12.46 3.25
C GLN A 98 2.88 12.68 4.26
N HIS A 99 1.84 11.85 4.21
CA HIS A 99 0.72 11.86 5.14
C HIS A 99 0.88 10.88 6.32
N GLY A 100 2.12 10.50 6.66
CA GLY A 100 2.43 9.79 7.90
C GLY A 100 2.36 8.27 7.84
N PHE A 101 2.19 7.68 6.66
CA PHE A 101 2.20 6.22 6.53
C PHE A 101 3.57 5.63 6.90
N ASP A 102 3.54 4.63 7.77
CA ASP A 102 4.72 3.89 8.20
C ASP A 102 4.86 2.60 7.37
N PHE A 103 5.92 2.51 6.56
CA PHE A 103 6.24 1.31 5.78
C PHE A 103 6.51 0.08 6.65
N ASN A 104 6.86 0.28 7.92
CA ASN A 104 7.17 -0.79 8.85
C ASN A 104 5.99 -1.15 9.75
N TYR A 105 4.82 -0.54 9.55
CA TYR A 105 3.63 -0.92 10.29
C TYR A 105 3.20 -2.35 9.94
N TYR A 106 3.01 -3.18 10.97
CA TYR A 106 2.45 -4.52 10.87
C TYR A 106 1.69 -4.84 12.16
N ASN A 107 0.82 -5.85 12.11
CA ASN A 107 0.15 -6.36 13.30
C ASN A 107 -0.12 -7.87 13.14
N ILE A 108 0.50 -8.66 14.02
CA ILE A 108 0.38 -10.13 13.99
C ILE A 108 -1.03 -10.57 14.42
N GLN A 109 -1.64 -9.89 15.41
CA GLN A 109 -2.96 -10.25 15.94
C GLN A 109 -4.07 -10.06 14.91
N THR A 110 -3.98 -9.00 14.09
CA THR A 110 -4.95 -8.71 13.02
C THR A 110 -4.52 -9.26 11.66
N ASN A 111 -3.45 -10.06 11.61
CA ASN A 111 -2.88 -10.60 10.37
C ASN A 111 -2.59 -9.52 9.30
N THR A 112 -2.13 -8.36 9.77
CA THR A 112 -1.78 -7.20 8.94
C THR A 112 -0.29 -7.24 8.59
N PRO A 113 0.05 -7.56 7.33
CA PRO A 113 1.44 -7.58 6.89
C PRO A 113 1.98 -6.17 6.73
N SER A 114 3.31 -6.02 6.78
CA SER A 114 3.95 -4.77 6.33
C SER A 114 3.72 -4.53 4.85
N ILE A 115 3.94 -3.29 4.40
CA ILE A 115 3.81 -2.99 2.97
C ILE A 115 4.82 -3.79 2.13
N LEU A 116 6.06 -3.92 2.62
CA LEU A 116 7.10 -4.69 1.96
C LEU A 116 6.72 -6.17 1.85
N GLU A 117 6.08 -6.74 2.89
CA GLU A 117 5.58 -8.11 2.85
C GLU A 117 4.51 -8.28 1.76
N SER A 118 3.61 -7.31 1.61
CA SER A 118 2.58 -7.31 0.56
C SER A 118 3.19 -7.36 -0.85
N PHE A 119 4.30 -6.65 -1.09
CA PHE A 119 5.01 -6.68 -2.39
C PHE A 119 5.87 -7.92 -2.59
N ILE A 120 6.46 -8.47 -1.53
CA ILE A 120 7.22 -9.73 -1.60
C ILE A 120 6.31 -10.91 -1.92
N LEU A 121 5.10 -10.94 -1.37
CA LEU A 121 4.14 -12.04 -1.57
C LEU A 121 3.30 -11.92 -2.84
N ALA A 122 3.27 -10.75 -3.49
CA ALA A 122 2.53 -10.55 -4.74
C ALA A 122 2.93 -11.57 -5.82
N ILE A 123 1.98 -12.01 -6.65
CA ILE A 123 2.25 -12.98 -7.72
C ILE A 123 3.31 -12.41 -8.67
N ASP A 124 3.08 -11.20 -9.18
CA ASP A 124 4.03 -10.46 -9.99
C ASP A 124 4.98 -9.65 -9.11
N LYS A 125 6.29 -9.90 -9.24
CA LYS A 125 7.31 -9.18 -8.46
C LYS A 125 7.56 -7.81 -9.08
N LEU A 126 7.11 -6.77 -8.39
CA LEU A 126 7.34 -5.38 -8.77
C LEU A 126 8.72 -4.93 -8.27
N HIS A 127 9.78 -5.39 -8.95
CA HIS A 127 11.18 -5.22 -8.53
C HIS A 127 11.55 -3.75 -8.27
N ASN A 128 11.08 -2.80 -9.09
CA ASN A 128 11.42 -1.39 -8.89
C ASN A 128 10.72 -0.82 -7.65
N VAL A 129 9.49 -1.25 -7.36
CA VAL A 129 8.78 -0.86 -6.13
C VAL A 129 9.44 -1.47 -4.89
N ILE A 130 9.82 -2.75 -4.94
CA ILE A 130 10.54 -3.42 -3.83
C ILE A 130 11.85 -2.70 -3.53
N LYS A 131 12.65 -2.43 -4.57
CA LYS A 131 13.91 -1.69 -4.43
C LYS A 131 13.68 -0.30 -3.84
N TRP A 132 12.70 0.44 -4.36
CA TRP A 132 12.36 1.77 -3.87
C TRP A 132 11.93 1.77 -2.40
N LEU A 133 11.09 0.81 -1.98
CA LEU A 133 10.67 0.66 -0.58
C LEU A 133 11.88 0.46 0.35
N LEU A 134 12.80 -0.43 -0.02
CA LEU A 134 14.03 -0.69 0.75
C LEU A 134 14.91 0.56 0.86
N GLU A 135 15.13 1.27 -0.25
CA GLU A 135 15.88 2.53 -0.29
C GLU A 135 15.21 3.65 0.54
N ASN A 136 13.90 3.55 0.79
CA ASN A 136 13.10 4.54 1.52
C ASN A 136 12.69 4.06 2.92
N GLY A 137 13.44 3.12 3.51
CA GLY A 137 13.34 2.79 4.93
C GLY A 137 12.35 1.68 5.29
N ALA A 138 11.85 0.92 4.30
CA ALA A 138 11.16 -0.34 4.59
C ALA A 138 12.19 -1.36 5.12
N ASN A 139 11.93 -1.88 6.31
CA ASN A 139 12.83 -2.75 7.05
C ASN A 139 12.51 -4.23 6.76
N PRO A 140 13.39 -4.99 6.09
CA PRO A 140 13.15 -6.41 5.85
C PRO A 140 13.27 -7.27 7.11
N ASN A 141 13.76 -6.74 8.23
CA ASN A 141 13.88 -7.50 9.49
C ASN A 141 12.60 -7.50 10.33
N VAL A 142 11.51 -6.87 9.87
CA VAL A 142 10.21 -6.99 10.54
C VAL A 142 9.73 -8.45 10.56
N PRO A 143 8.89 -8.84 11.53
CA PRO A 143 8.30 -10.18 11.58
C PRO A 143 7.58 -10.53 10.27
N PHE A 144 7.71 -11.78 9.83
CA PHE A 144 6.96 -12.27 8.69
C PHE A 144 5.55 -12.71 9.13
N VAL A 145 4.56 -11.82 8.94
CA VAL A 145 3.23 -11.98 9.52
C VAL A 145 2.52 -13.22 8.97
N ARG A 146 2.66 -13.49 7.67
CA ARG A 146 1.98 -14.60 6.98
C ARG A 146 2.82 -15.87 6.88
N GLY A 147 3.87 -15.98 7.70
CA GLY A 147 4.84 -17.06 7.60
C GLY A 147 4.44 -18.39 8.22
N ASN A 148 3.36 -18.45 9.00
CA ASN A 148 2.93 -19.64 9.73
C ASN A 148 4.09 -20.33 10.50
N GLY A 149 5.07 -19.55 10.98
CA GLY A 149 6.25 -20.05 11.70
C GLY A 149 7.39 -20.59 10.83
N GLN A 150 7.28 -20.62 9.50
CA GLN A 150 8.36 -21.09 8.61
C GLN A 150 9.56 -20.15 8.58
N PHE A 151 9.30 -18.84 8.58
CA PHE A 151 10.32 -17.81 8.67
C PHE A 151 9.94 -16.84 9.80
N SER A 152 10.94 -16.39 10.55
CA SER A 152 10.74 -15.43 11.64
C SER A 152 10.65 -14.01 11.10
N THR A 153 11.47 -13.68 10.11
CA THR A 153 11.53 -12.33 9.53
C THR A 153 11.24 -12.32 8.03
N LEU A 154 10.83 -11.17 7.53
CA LEU A 154 10.58 -10.98 6.12
C LEU A 154 11.84 -11.16 5.26
N LEU A 155 13.02 -10.84 5.82
CA LEU A 155 14.33 -11.03 5.19
C LEU A 155 14.58 -12.49 4.86
N GLU A 156 14.30 -13.40 5.80
CA GLU A 156 14.46 -14.84 5.58
C GLU A 156 13.56 -15.33 4.44
N LYS A 157 12.29 -14.90 4.42
CA LYS A 157 11.37 -15.21 3.33
C LYS A 157 11.84 -14.63 1.98
N ALA A 158 12.36 -13.40 1.99
CA ALA A 158 12.84 -12.72 0.80
C ALA A 158 14.06 -13.42 0.19
N LEU A 159 15.03 -13.82 1.02
CA LEU A 159 16.23 -14.55 0.61
C LEU A 159 15.89 -15.95 0.08
N ALA A 160 14.87 -16.61 0.63
CA ALA A 160 14.35 -17.88 0.13
C ALA A 160 13.60 -17.74 -1.21
N THR A 161 13.31 -16.51 -1.66
CA THR A 161 12.57 -16.26 -2.90
C THR A 161 13.55 -15.86 -4.01
N TYR A 162 13.94 -16.83 -4.85
CA TYR A 162 15.00 -16.69 -5.86
C TYR A 162 14.90 -15.40 -6.69
N SER A 163 13.70 -15.08 -7.22
CA SER A 163 13.48 -13.93 -8.10
C SER A 163 13.87 -12.60 -7.45
N ILE A 164 13.62 -12.39 -6.15
CA ILE A 164 13.87 -11.12 -5.47
C ILE A 164 15.07 -11.14 -4.52
N SER A 165 15.63 -12.32 -4.22
CA SER A 165 16.70 -12.50 -3.22
C SER A 165 17.88 -11.54 -3.38
N HIS A 166 18.24 -11.17 -4.62
CA HIS A 166 19.34 -10.26 -4.92
C HIS A 166 19.15 -8.85 -4.34
N HIS A 167 17.91 -8.38 -4.16
CA HIS A 167 17.61 -7.07 -3.55
C HIS A 167 17.91 -7.03 -2.05
N PHE A 168 18.06 -8.20 -1.40
CA PHE A 168 18.13 -8.32 0.06
C PHE A 168 19.50 -8.77 0.58
N LYS A 169 20.46 -9.08 -0.30
CA LYS A 169 21.78 -9.61 0.09
C LYS A 169 22.55 -8.69 1.03
N SER A 170 22.48 -7.37 0.84
CA SER A 170 23.14 -6.39 1.71
C SER A 170 22.60 -6.36 3.14
N TYR A 171 21.42 -6.91 3.38
CA TYR A 171 20.77 -6.91 4.70
C TYR A 171 21.13 -8.14 5.54
N GLN A 172 21.90 -9.10 4.99
CA GLN A 172 22.36 -10.30 5.72
C GLN A 172 23.43 -9.99 6.78
N SER A 173 24.13 -8.85 6.66
CA SER A 173 25.31 -8.51 7.47
C SER A 173 25.00 -7.76 8.78
N ASN A 174 23.74 -7.49 9.09
CA ASN A 174 23.33 -6.69 10.26
C ASN A 174 22.80 -7.54 11.44
N LYS A 175 23.33 -8.76 11.63
CA LYS A 175 23.05 -9.59 12.81
C LYS A 175 24.08 -9.35 13.90
#